data_AF-A0A4C2EPM3-F1
#
_entry.id   AF-A0A4C2EPM3-F1
#
_cell.length_a   1.000
_cell.length_b   1.000
_cell.length_c   1.000
_cell.angle_alpha   90.00
_cell.angle_beta   90.00
_cell.angle_gamma   90.00
#
_symmetry.space_group_name_H-M   'P 1'
#
loop_
_entity.id
_entity.type
_entity.pdbx_description
1 polymer ?
#
loop_
_entity_poly.entity_id
_entity_poly.type
_entity_poly.pdbx_seq_one_letter_code
_entity_poly.pdbx_strand_id
1 'polypeptide(L)'
;MAAPGDPPRLRSYVASRVRLFGSGLLVGLLLGGLGMAGWTLYTGDARASEATVFALGALVFGFGLLGWSGSILAGNGIEAMQEHMGTRSDWTEKDSRRAMARLCGGGGGIMVGTSVVAALL
;
A
#
# COMPACT_ATOMS: atom_id res chain seq x y z
N MET A 1 2.64 -19.67 39.19
CA MET A 1 2.14 -20.29 37.94
C MET A 1 1.32 -19.26 37.19
N ALA A 2 1.86 -18.69 36.11
CA ALA A 2 1.14 -17.72 35.28
C ALA A 2 0.20 -18.47 34.31
N ALA A 3 -1.05 -18.03 34.22
CA ALA A 3 -2.04 -18.63 33.32
C ALA A 3 -1.67 -18.38 31.84
N PRO A 4 -1.87 -19.35 30.92
CA PRO A 4 -1.59 -19.18 29.50
C PRO A 4 -2.44 -18.05 28.91
N GLY A 5 -1.78 -17.13 28.21
CA GLY A 5 -2.40 -15.94 27.63
C GLY A 5 -3.52 -16.29 26.65
N ASP A 6 -4.65 -15.59 26.80
CA ASP A 6 -5.70 -15.56 25.79
C ASP A 6 -5.05 -15.26 24.42
N PRO A 7 -5.28 -16.08 23.39
CA PRO A 7 -4.78 -15.78 22.06
C PRO A 7 -5.35 -14.43 21.62
N PRO A 8 -4.57 -13.56 20.96
CA PRO A 8 -5.09 -12.30 20.44
C PRO A 8 -6.31 -12.62 19.57
N ARG A 9 -7.49 -12.14 19.98
CA ARG A 9 -8.75 -12.39 19.28
C ARG A 9 -8.54 -12.03 17.82
N LEU A 10 -8.60 -13.00 16.91
CA LEU A 10 -8.34 -12.87 15.46
C LEU A 10 -8.83 -11.54 14.86
N ARG A 11 -9.98 -11.03 15.34
CA ARG A 11 -10.55 -9.71 15.04
C ARG A 11 -9.59 -8.53 15.24
N SER A 12 -8.82 -8.45 16.32
CA SER A 12 -7.90 -7.32 16.58
C SER A 12 -6.70 -7.35 15.62
N TYR A 13 -6.18 -8.55 15.33
CA TYR A 13 -5.10 -8.74 14.38
C TYR A 13 -5.54 -8.35 12.95
N VAL A 14 -6.69 -8.85 12.53
CA VAL A 14 -7.29 -8.52 11.22
C VAL A 14 -7.61 -7.03 11.14
N ALA A 15 -8.23 -6.44 12.16
CA ALA A 15 -8.57 -5.01 12.18
C ALA A 15 -7.33 -4.12 12.04
N SER A 16 -6.22 -4.46 12.68
CA SER A 16 -4.98 -3.68 12.56
C SER A 16 -4.39 -3.75 11.14
N ARG A 17 -4.44 -4.93 10.49
CA ARG A 17 -3.96 -5.11 9.10
C ARG A 17 -4.88 -4.40 8.10
N VAL A 18 -6.18 -4.53 8.28
CA VAL A 18 -7.20 -3.86 7.46
C VAL A 18 -7.11 -2.35 7.61
N ARG A 19 -6.95 -1.81 8.82
CA ARG A 19 -6.83 -0.35 9.02
C ARG A 19 -5.60 0.22 8.33
N LEU A 20 -4.51 -0.54 8.33
CA LEU A 20 -3.27 -0.12 7.69
C LEU A 20 -3.42 -0.03 6.17
N PHE A 21 -3.85 -1.10 5.54
CA PHE A 21 -4.12 -1.15 4.10
C PHE A 21 -5.21 -0.15 3.72
N GLY A 22 -6.29 -0.11 4.51
CA GLY A 22 -7.45 0.76 4.33
C GLY A 22 -7.11 2.25 4.39
N SER A 23 -6.21 2.67 5.27
CA SER A 23 -5.74 4.07 5.29
C SER A 23 -5.03 4.45 3.98
N GLY A 24 -4.19 3.57 3.44
CA GLY A 24 -3.57 3.76 2.13
C GLY A 24 -4.63 3.81 1.03
N LEU A 25 -5.58 2.87 1.05
CA LEU A 25 -6.67 2.79 0.07
C LEU A 25 -7.53 4.04 0.03
N LEU A 26 -7.91 4.59 1.18
CA LEU A 26 -8.71 5.82 1.23
C LEU A 26 -7.96 7.01 0.62
N VAL A 27 -6.68 7.18 0.98
CA VAL A 27 -5.84 8.24 0.40
C VAL A 27 -5.69 8.03 -1.11
N GLY A 28 -5.41 6.81 -1.53
CA GLY A 28 -5.30 6.46 -2.95
C GLY A 28 -6.57 6.74 -3.72
N LEU A 29 -7.74 6.39 -3.16
CA LEU A 29 -9.05 6.63 -3.78
C LEU A 29 -9.28 8.12 -4.04
N LEU A 30 -9.00 8.97 -3.06
CA LEU A 30 -9.11 10.41 -3.21
C LEU A 30 -8.13 10.95 -4.26
N LEU A 31 -6.87 10.50 -4.22
CA LEU A 31 -5.85 10.92 -5.19
C LEU A 31 -6.19 10.48 -6.62
N GLY A 32 -6.67 9.26 -6.81
CA GLY A 32 -7.05 8.74 -8.12
C GLY A 32 -8.26 9.48 -8.68
N GLY A 33 -9.31 9.66 -7.88
CA GLY A 33 -10.51 10.38 -8.32
C GLY A 33 -10.24 11.85 -8.64
N LEU A 34 -9.58 12.57 -7.73
CA LEU A 34 -9.24 13.99 -7.93
C LEU A 34 -8.20 14.17 -9.05
N GLY A 35 -7.21 13.28 -9.13
CA GLY A 35 -6.20 13.29 -10.19
C GLY A 35 -6.83 13.08 -11.56
N MET A 36 -7.73 12.10 -11.70
CA MET A 36 -8.46 11.88 -12.95
C MET A 36 -9.35 13.07 -13.31
N ALA A 37 -10.16 13.56 -12.37
CA ALA A 37 -11.07 14.68 -12.63
C ALA A 37 -10.28 15.94 -13.03
N GLY A 38 -9.23 16.28 -12.28
CA GLY A 38 -8.39 17.43 -12.59
C GLY A 38 -7.68 17.32 -13.93
N TRP A 39 -7.12 16.13 -14.26
CA TRP A 39 -6.45 15.92 -15.54
C TRP A 39 -7.42 15.96 -16.71
N THR A 40 -8.63 15.43 -16.54
CA THR A 40 -9.69 15.48 -17.56
C THR A 40 -10.16 16.91 -17.79
N LEU A 41 -10.34 17.71 -16.73
CA LEU A 41 -10.70 19.13 -16.86
C LEU A 41 -9.62 19.95 -17.57
N TYR A 42 -8.35 19.58 -17.41
CA TYR A 42 -7.23 20.27 -18.07
C TYR A 42 -7.05 19.85 -19.54
N THR A 43 -7.14 18.55 -19.83
CA THR A 43 -6.85 18.01 -21.17
C THR A 43 -8.07 17.91 -22.07
N GLY A 44 -9.28 17.81 -21.50
CA GLY A 44 -10.51 17.51 -22.22
C GLY A 44 -10.65 16.04 -22.66
N ASP A 45 -9.67 15.18 -22.35
CA ASP A 45 -9.66 13.77 -22.75
C ASP A 45 -9.76 12.84 -21.52
N ALA A 46 -10.96 12.36 -21.26
CA ALA A 46 -11.24 11.46 -20.15
C ALA A 46 -10.54 10.10 -20.29
N ARG A 47 -10.36 9.60 -21.52
CA ARG A 47 -9.75 8.28 -21.77
C ARG A 47 -8.25 8.30 -21.55
N ALA A 48 -7.57 9.32 -22.06
CA ALA A 48 -6.13 9.49 -21.81
C ALA A 48 -5.85 9.73 -20.32
N SER A 49 -6.72 10.49 -19.65
CA SER A 49 -6.66 10.74 -18.21
C SER A 49 -6.81 9.46 -17.38
N GLU A 50 -7.85 8.67 -17.67
CA GLU A 50 -8.09 7.37 -17.04
C GLU A 50 -6.87 6.46 -17.17
N ALA A 51 -6.39 6.25 -18.41
CA ALA A 51 -5.27 5.35 -18.69
C ALA A 51 -4.01 5.75 -17.92
N THR A 52 -3.72 7.05 -17.87
CA THR A 52 -2.52 7.58 -17.19
C THR A 52 -2.62 7.41 -15.68
N VAL A 53 -3.70 7.90 -15.06
CA VAL A 53 -3.85 7.87 -13.60
C VAL A 53 -3.99 6.43 -13.10
N PHE A 54 -4.70 5.57 -13.85
CA PHE A 54 -4.79 4.15 -13.56
C PHE A 54 -3.43 3.47 -13.63
N ALA A 55 -2.64 3.73 -14.67
CA ALA A 55 -1.30 3.17 -14.81
C ALA A 55 -0.36 3.59 -13.68
N LEU A 56 -0.44 4.84 -13.22
CA LEU A 56 0.31 5.31 -12.04
C LEU A 56 -0.13 4.57 -10.78
N GLY A 57 -1.44 4.37 -10.58
CA GLY A 57 -1.97 3.55 -9.49
C GLY A 57 -1.47 2.11 -9.52
N ALA A 58 -1.50 1.49 -10.69
CA ALA A 58 -1.03 0.12 -10.91
C ALA A 58 0.48 -0.01 -10.66
N LEU A 59 1.28 0.99 -11.05
CA LEU A 59 2.71 1.04 -10.78
C LEU A 59 2.99 1.08 -9.27
N VAL A 60 2.32 1.98 -8.54
CA VAL A 60 2.46 2.08 -7.07
C VAL A 60 2.03 0.78 -6.39
N PHE A 61 0.93 0.19 -6.86
CA PHE A 61 0.43 -1.10 -6.35
C PHE A 61 1.45 -2.22 -6.57
N GLY A 62 1.96 -2.36 -7.80
CA GLY A 62 2.94 -3.38 -8.16
C GLY A 62 4.24 -3.21 -7.38
N PHE A 63 4.74 -1.99 -7.23
CA PHE A 63 5.91 -1.69 -6.42
C PHE A 63 5.70 -2.09 -4.95
N GLY A 64 4.56 -1.72 -4.36
CA GLY A 64 4.21 -2.14 -3.00
C GLY A 64 4.15 -3.66 -2.86
N LEU A 65 3.56 -4.35 -3.83
CA LEU A 65 3.40 -5.81 -3.79
C LEU A 65 4.74 -6.54 -3.89
N LEU A 66 5.61 -6.09 -4.80
CA LEU A 66 6.97 -6.60 -4.94
C LEU A 66 7.80 -6.30 -3.69
N GLY A 67 7.73 -5.09 -3.15
CA GLY A 67 8.45 -4.70 -1.93
C GLY A 67 7.99 -5.49 -0.70
N TRP A 68 6.68 -5.76 -0.58
CA TRP A 68 6.13 -6.60 0.47
C TRP A 68 6.62 -8.05 0.36
N SER A 69 6.60 -8.61 -0.85
CA SER A 69 7.08 -9.97 -1.13
C SER A 69 8.59 -10.09 -0.90
N GLY A 70 9.37 -9.10 -1.35
CA GLY A 70 10.81 -9.03 -1.13
C GLY A 70 11.17 -8.90 0.35
N SER A 71 10.37 -8.16 1.12
CA SER A 71 10.56 -8.09 2.57
C SER A 71 10.38 -9.46 3.22
N ILE A 72 9.37 -10.25 2.82
CA ILE A 72 9.18 -11.61 3.33
C ILE A 72 10.35 -12.52 2.96
N LEU A 73 10.87 -12.42 1.73
CA LEU A 73 11.93 -13.30 1.25
C LEU A 73 13.31 -12.97 1.84
N ALA A 74 13.64 -11.68 1.93
CA ALA A 74 14.98 -11.21 2.31
C ALA A 74 15.07 -10.69 3.75
N GLY A 75 13.94 -10.50 4.44
CA GLY A 75 13.85 -9.83 5.74
C GLY A 75 14.80 -10.36 6.80
N ASN A 76 14.72 -11.66 7.07
CA ASN A 76 15.58 -12.31 8.07
C ASN A 76 17.07 -12.21 7.71
N GLY A 77 17.41 -12.29 6.42
CA GLY A 77 18.78 -12.16 5.95
C GLY A 77 19.34 -10.75 6.11
N ILE A 78 18.52 -9.73 5.84
CA ILE A 78 18.90 -8.33 6.03
C ILE A 78 19.04 -8.03 7.52
N GLU A 79 18.08 -8.39 8.37
CA GLU A 79 18.18 -8.15 9.82
C GLU A 79 19.41 -8.84 10.45
N ALA A 80 19.67 -10.11 10.09
CA ALA A 80 20.89 -10.79 10.53
C ALA A 80 22.15 -10.09 10.03
N MET A 81 22.16 -9.61 8.78
CA MET A 81 23.28 -8.84 8.25
C MET A 81 23.52 -7.53 9.01
N GLN A 82 22.45 -6.82 9.38
CA GLN A 82 22.53 -5.57 10.15
C GLN A 82 23.11 -5.81 11.55
N GLU A 83 22.72 -6.90 12.20
CA GLU A 83 23.24 -7.31 13.51
C GLU A 83 24.75 -7.58 13.46
N HIS A 84 25.24 -8.21 12.38
CA HIS A 84 26.65 -8.56 12.25
C HIS A 84 27.52 -7.42 11.70
N MET A 85 26.98 -6.55 10.84
CA MET A 85 27.71 -5.45 10.22
C MET A 85 27.55 -4.11 10.93
N GLY A 86 26.79 -4.06 12.03
CA GLY A 86 26.62 -2.85 12.85
C GLY A 86 26.00 -1.68 12.10
N THR A 87 25.16 -1.95 11.09
CA THR A 87 24.54 -0.88 10.30
C THR A 87 23.46 -0.19 11.15
N ARG A 88 23.51 1.14 11.30
CA ARG A 88 22.56 1.95 12.09
C ARG A 88 21.16 2.12 11.44
N SER A 89 20.70 1.13 10.71
CA SER A 89 19.36 1.19 10.13
C SER A 89 18.38 0.60 11.15
N ASP A 90 17.50 1.41 11.74
CA ASP A 90 16.37 0.95 12.58
C ASP A 90 15.29 0.24 11.73
N TRP A 91 15.70 -0.40 10.64
CA TRP A 91 14.82 -1.05 9.70
C TRP A 91 14.47 -2.45 10.19
N THR A 92 13.19 -2.78 10.13
CA THR A 92 12.71 -4.14 10.39
C THR A 92 11.89 -4.64 9.21
N GLU A 93 11.90 -5.95 8.97
CA GLU A 93 11.03 -6.63 8.01
C GLU A 93 9.56 -6.26 8.28
N LYS A 94 9.19 -6.20 9.57
CA LYS A 94 7.83 -5.88 9.99
C LYS A 94 7.43 -4.47 9.57
N ASP A 95 8.29 -3.48 9.77
CA ASP A 95 8.00 -2.09 9.40
C ASP A 95 8.05 -1.89 7.88
N SER A 96 8.96 -2.55 7.18
CA SER A 96 8.99 -2.58 5.72
C SER A 96 7.69 -3.13 5.14
N ARG A 97 7.25 -4.31 5.58
CA ARG A 97 5.96 -4.89 5.16
C ARG A 97 4.80 -3.96 5.47
N ARG A 98 4.86 -3.23 6.58
CA ARG A 98 3.84 -2.27 6.98
C ARG A 98 3.76 -1.09 6.02
N ALA A 99 4.92 -0.54 5.64
CA ALA A 99 5.00 0.55 4.66
C ALA A 99 4.52 0.09 3.28
N MET A 100 4.99 -1.08 2.82
CA MET A 100 4.64 -1.62 1.51
C MET A 100 3.15 -1.98 1.42
N ALA A 101 2.55 -2.51 2.48
CA ALA A 101 1.11 -2.73 2.53
C ALA A 101 0.28 -1.44 2.40
N ARG A 102 0.78 -0.30 2.91
CA ARG A 102 0.15 1.01 2.68
C ARG A 102 0.28 1.45 1.23
N LEU A 103 1.43 1.19 0.60
CA LEU A 103 1.63 1.48 -0.83
C LEU A 103 0.72 0.62 -1.72
N CYS A 104 0.57 -0.68 -1.42
CA CYS A 104 -0.44 -1.51 -2.08
C CYS A 104 -1.84 -0.93 -1.90
N GLY A 105 -2.20 -0.55 -0.66
CA GLY A 105 -3.48 0.10 -0.39
C GLY A 105 -3.65 1.36 -1.24
N GLY A 106 -2.67 2.25 -1.24
CA GLY A 106 -2.66 3.50 -2.01
C GLY A 106 -2.77 3.29 -3.51
N GLY A 107 -1.94 2.43 -4.10
CA GLY A 107 -2.00 2.13 -5.53
C GLY A 107 -3.34 1.53 -5.94
N GLY A 108 -3.84 0.55 -5.18
CA GLY A 108 -5.17 -0.03 -5.41
C GLY A 108 -6.29 1.00 -5.23
N GLY A 109 -6.18 1.89 -4.25
CA GLY A 109 -7.07 3.01 -4.06
C GLY A 109 -7.11 3.94 -5.27
N ILE A 110 -5.96 4.31 -5.83
CA ILE A 110 -5.86 5.16 -7.03
C ILE A 110 -6.59 4.49 -8.20
N MET A 111 -6.35 3.21 -8.44
CA MET A 111 -7.01 2.44 -9.49
C MET A 111 -8.54 2.48 -9.33
N VAL A 112 -9.04 2.19 -8.12
CA VAL A 112 -10.48 2.21 -7.83
C VAL A 112 -11.06 3.62 -7.98
N GLY A 113 -10.43 4.65 -7.41
CA GLY A 113 -10.90 6.03 -7.50
C GLY A 113 -10.95 6.54 -8.93
N THR A 114 -9.95 6.18 -9.74
CA THR A 114 -9.91 6.48 -11.17
C THR A 114 -11.08 5.79 -11.89
N SER A 115 -11.25 4.46 -11.70
CA SER A 115 -12.34 3.73 -12.36
C SER A 115 -13.73 4.22 -11.96
N VAL A 116 -13.92 4.64 -10.70
CA VAL A 116 -15.19 5.23 -10.25
C VAL A 116 -15.47 6.55 -10.96
N VAL A 117 -14.49 7.46 -11.05
CA VAL A 117 -14.67 8.72 -11.77
C VAL A 117 -14.85 8.49 -13.27
N ALA A 118 -14.11 7.54 -13.85
CA ALA A 118 -14.26 7.14 -15.25
C ALA A 118 -15.66 6.61 -15.56
N ALA A 119 -16.28 5.90 -14.63
CA ALA A 119 -17.65 5.41 -14.80
C ALA A 119 -18.72 6.51 -14.68
N LEU A 120 -18.37 7.68 -14.13
CA LEU A 120 -19.27 8.81 -13.92
C LEU A 120 -19.14 9.90 -15.01
N LEU A 121 -18.06 9.88 -15.80
CA LEU A 121 -17.78 10.81 -16.90
C LEU A 121 -18.12 10.20 -18.26
#